data_AF-A0A519NEY1-F1
#
_entry.id   AF-A0A519NEY1-F1
#
_cell.length_a   1.000
_cell.length_b   1.000
_cell.length_c   1.000
_cell.angle_alpha   90.00
_cell.angle_beta   90.00
_cell.angle_gamma   90.00
#
_symmetry.space_group_name_H-M   'P 1'
#
loop_
_entity.id
_entity.type
_entity.pdbx_description
1 polymer ?
#
loop_
_entity_poly.entity_id
_entity_poly.type
_entity_poly.pdbx_seq_one_letter_code
_entity_poly.pdbx_strand_id
1 'polypeptide(L)'
;LGPFFTLAPWILIFLIPAVTMRSFSDEKKQGTIELLFTKPLSVWEIVNGKFFGAFVLIIIALIPTLIYVFVISGLGNPEGNIDMGSTLGSYFGLLFLVSGYCAIGIFTSTLSDNQIVAFISAVFVCFIFYFGFEGISSMAGSFSNAVASLGMDYHYKSMSRGVLDTRDIIYFLSVTIVFLSLTVYKLKSLRG
;
A
#
# COMPACT_ATOMS: atom_id res chain seq x y z
N LEU A 1 3.15 -6.83 20.64
CA LEU A 1 2.83 -6.18 19.35
C LEU A 1 2.63 -7.14 18.17
N GLY A 2 3.10 -8.39 18.21
CA GLY A 2 2.97 -9.35 17.10
C GLY A 2 1.57 -9.43 16.45
N PRO A 3 0.48 -9.62 17.23
CA PRO A 3 -0.87 -9.70 16.66
C PRO A 3 -1.32 -8.45 15.88
N PHE A 4 -0.87 -7.26 16.30
CA PHE A 4 -1.19 -6.01 15.60
C PHE A 4 -0.53 -5.99 14.21
N PHE A 5 0.76 -6.27 14.13
CA PHE A 5 1.49 -6.25 12.85
C PHE A 5 1.08 -7.40 11.91
N THR A 6 0.56 -8.51 12.44
CA THR A 6 -0.03 -9.55 11.58
C THR A 6 -1.40 -9.16 11.02
N LEU A 7 -2.19 -8.37 11.75
CA LEU A 7 -3.54 -7.97 11.34
C LEU A 7 -3.56 -6.66 10.53
N ALA A 8 -2.60 -5.77 10.75
CA ALA A 8 -2.55 -4.48 10.08
C ALA A 8 -2.55 -4.60 8.54
N PRO A 9 -1.75 -5.47 7.89
CA PRO A 9 -1.82 -5.68 6.44
C PRO A 9 -3.22 -6.04 5.93
N TRP A 10 -3.95 -6.88 6.67
CA TRP A 10 -5.31 -7.30 6.32
C TRP A 10 -6.30 -6.13 6.37
N ILE A 11 -6.22 -5.33 7.43
CA ILE A 11 -7.09 -4.15 7.58
C ILE A 11 -6.78 -3.13 6.48
N LEU A 12 -5.50 -2.92 6.19
CA LEU A 12 -5.05 -1.95 5.19
C LEU A 12 -5.46 -2.34 3.76
N ILE A 13 -5.58 -3.64 3.44
CA ILE A 13 -6.12 -4.11 2.15
C ILE A 13 -7.53 -3.59 1.89
N PHE A 14 -8.35 -3.35 2.93
CA PHE A 14 -9.67 -2.75 2.76
C PHE A 14 -9.64 -1.24 2.97
N LEU A 15 -8.94 -0.76 3.98
CA LEU A 15 -8.93 0.65 4.35
C LEU A 15 -8.35 1.53 3.23
N ILE A 16 -7.23 1.12 2.62
CA ILE A 16 -6.53 1.95 1.63
C ILE A 16 -7.32 2.05 0.32
N PRO A 17 -7.83 0.95 -0.25
CA PRO A 17 -8.81 1.02 -1.32
C PRO A 17 -10.01 1.91 -1.03
N ALA A 18 -10.58 1.86 0.17
CA ALA A 18 -11.73 2.70 0.51
C ALA A 18 -11.38 4.20 0.51
N VAL A 19 -10.16 4.56 0.94
CA VAL A 19 -9.66 5.94 0.91
C VAL A 19 -9.34 6.40 -0.51
N THR A 20 -8.79 5.52 -1.35
CA THR A 20 -8.30 5.86 -2.69
C THR A 20 -9.34 5.71 -3.79
N MET A 21 -10.44 4.99 -3.56
CA MET A 21 -11.44 4.67 -4.60
C MET A 21 -11.96 5.92 -5.31
N ARG A 22 -12.19 7.01 -4.57
CA ARG A 22 -12.74 8.28 -5.09
C ARG A 22 -11.75 9.11 -5.90
N SER A 23 -10.47 8.73 -5.89
CA SER A 23 -9.39 9.61 -6.31
C SER A 23 -9.44 10.01 -7.78
N PHE A 24 -9.88 9.12 -8.67
CA PHE A 24 -10.17 9.47 -10.07
C PHE A 24 -11.56 9.03 -10.52
N SER A 25 -12.22 8.11 -9.80
CA SER A 25 -13.56 7.65 -10.17
C SER A 25 -14.57 8.79 -10.09
N ASP A 26 -14.42 9.70 -9.13
CA ASP A 26 -15.37 10.77 -8.89
C ASP A 26 -15.23 11.87 -9.93
N GLU A 27 -14.01 12.25 -10.28
CA GLU A 27 -13.77 13.21 -11.36
C GLU A 27 -14.28 12.68 -12.70
N LYS A 28 -14.16 11.37 -12.95
CA LYS A 28 -14.74 10.73 -14.14
C LYS A 28 -16.25 10.76 -14.12
N LYS A 29 -16.86 10.35 -13.01
CA LYS A 29 -18.32 10.30 -12.84
C LYS A 29 -18.96 11.68 -12.98
N GLN A 30 -18.29 12.71 -12.47
CA GLN A 30 -18.77 14.09 -12.51
C GLN A 30 -18.40 14.83 -13.81
N GLY A 31 -17.61 14.22 -14.71
CA GLY A 31 -17.09 14.88 -15.90
C GLY A 31 -16.08 16.00 -15.61
N THR A 32 -15.60 16.12 -14.36
CA THR A 32 -14.66 17.17 -13.95
C THR A 32 -13.20 16.82 -14.25
N ILE A 33 -12.93 15.61 -14.78
CA ILE A 33 -11.60 15.21 -15.22
C ILE A 33 -11.06 16.11 -16.35
N GLU A 34 -11.93 16.62 -17.23
CA GLU A 34 -11.54 17.57 -18.29
C GLU A 34 -11.13 18.91 -17.69
N LEU A 35 -11.89 19.41 -16.71
CA LEU A 35 -11.57 20.62 -15.95
C LEU A 35 -10.26 20.47 -15.15
N LEU A 36 -9.91 19.26 -14.73
CA LEU A 36 -8.64 18.99 -14.08
C LEU A 36 -7.47 19.10 -15.06
N PHE A 37 -7.65 18.66 -16.31
CA PHE A 37 -6.63 18.73 -17.36
C PHE A 37 -6.46 20.12 -17.99
N THR A 38 -7.42 21.03 -17.85
CA THR A 38 -7.25 22.42 -18.27
C THR A 38 -6.40 23.25 -17.32
N LYS A 39 -6.19 22.77 -16.08
CA LYS A 39 -5.27 23.41 -15.14
C LYS A 39 -3.82 23.29 -15.64
N PRO A 40 -2.95 24.27 -15.36
CA PRO A 40 -1.55 24.25 -15.76
C PRO A 40 -0.72 23.31 -14.87
N LEU A 41 -1.19 22.07 -14.70
CA LEU A 41 -0.55 21.01 -13.92
C LEU A 41 -0.21 19.84 -14.84
N SER A 42 0.98 19.30 -14.67
CA SER A 42 1.36 18.04 -15.32
C SER A 42 0.56 16.88 -14.74
N VAL A 43 0.35 15.84 -15.55
CA VAL A 43 -0.32 14.60 -15.11
C VAL A 43 0.44 13.96 -13.93
N TRP A 44 1.76 14.08 -13.90
CA TRP A 44 2.59 13.60 -12.78
C TRP A 44 2.30 14.34 -11.48
N GLU A 45 2.17 15.67 -11.51
CA GLU A 45 1.83 16.46 -10.32
C GLU A 45 0.45 16.11 -9.78
N ILE A 46 -0.53 15.91 -10.67
CA ILE A 46 -1.89 15.49 -10.29
C ILE A 46 -1.86 14.12 -9.59
N VAL A 47 -1.19 13.14 -10.19
CA VAL A 47 -1.10 11.78 -9.65
C VAL A 47 -0.34 11.76 -8.32
N ASN A 48 0.81 12.43 -8.24
CA ASN A 48 1.60 12.50 -7.02
C ASN A 48 0.86 13.23 -5.90
N GLY A 49 0.16 14.32 -6.19
CA GLY A 49 -0.64 15.04 -5.19
C GLY A 49 -1.74 14.15 -4.58
N LYS A 50 -2.44 13.37 -5.40
CA LYS A 50 -3.45 12.41 -4.95
C LYS A 50 -2.85 11.24 -4.18
N PHE A 51 -1.73 10.71 -4.65
CA PHE A 51 -0.99 9.66 -3.96
C PHE A 51 -0.53 10.11 -2.57
N PHE A 52 0.16 11.25 -2.46
CA PHE A 52 0.63 11.77 -1.18
C PHE A 52 -0.53 12.15 -0.26
N GLY A 53 -1.62 12.68 -0.78
CA GLY A 53 -2.83 12.95 0.01
C GLY A 53 -3.38 11.69 0.68
N ALA A 54 -3.51 10.59 -0.07
CA ALA A 54 -3.94 9.30 0.49
C ALA A 54 -2.89 8.71 1.44
N PHE A 55 -1.61 8.75 1.06
CA PHE A 55 -0.51 8.21 1.86
C PHE A 55 -0.40 8.88 3.22
N VAL A 56 -0.44 10.22 3.26
CA VAL A 56 -0.41 11.01 4.51
C VAL A 56 -1.64 10.74 5.36
N LEU A 57 -2.83 10.61 4.76
CA LEU A 57 -4.04 10.26 5.50
C LEU A 57 -3.89 8.94 6.26
N ILE A 58 -3.32 7.92 5.61
CA ILE A 58 -3.07 6.62 6.25
C ILE A 58 -1.97 6.72 7.31
N ILE A 59 -0.91 7.51 7.09
CA ILE A 59 0.10 7.78 8.14
C ILE A 59 -0.56 8.39 9.37
N ILE A 60 -1.44 9.38 9.19
CA ILE A 60 -2.18 9.98 10.31
C ILE A 60 -3.03 8.92 11.03
N ALA A 61 -3.63 7.97 10.31
CA ALA A 61 -4.36 6.86 10.92
C ALA A 61 -3.45 5.87 11.68
N LEU A 62 -2.17 5.75 11.29
CA LEU A 62 -1.19 4.90 11.97
C LEU A 62 -0.55 5.56 13.21
N ILE A 63 -0.44 6.89 13.26
CA ILE A 63 0.19 7.60 14.39
C ILE A 63 -0.40 7.20 15.76
N PRO A 64 -1.73 7.15 15.96
CA PRO A 64 -2.31 6.73 17.24
C PRO A 64 -1.87 5.34 17.71
N THR A 65 -1.49 4.47 16.78
CA THR A 65 -1.04 3.11 17.12
C THR A 65 0.31 3.11 17.83
N LEU A 66 1.10 4.18 17.74
CA LEU A 66 2.36 4.30 18.49
C LEU A 66 2.13 4.30 20.00
N ILE A 67 0.93 4.68 20.46
CA ILE A 67 0.55 4.59 21.89
C ILE A 67 0.67 3.14 22.38
N TYR A 68 0.35 2.13 21.55
CA TYR A 68 0.50 0.73 21.93
C TYR A 68 1.96 0.35 22.22
N VAL A 69 2.93 0.96 21.54
CA VAL A 69 4.36 0.72 21.79
C VAL A 69 4.71 1.16 23.22
N PHE A 70 4.31 2.38 23.60
CA PHE A 70 4.58 2.95 24.92
C PHE A 70 3.87 2.18 26.04
N VAL A 71 2.60 1.80 25.83
CA VAL A 71 1.82 1.06 26.83
C VAL A 71 2.42 -0.33 27.06
N ILE A 72 2.76 -1.05 25.99
CA ILE A 72 3.33 -2.40 26.12
C ILE A 72 4.76 -2.35 26.66
N SER A 73 5.54 -1.29 26.39
CA SER A 73 6.90 -1.17 26.93
C SER A 73 6.89 -0.96 28.43
N GLY A 74 5.94 -0.16 28.93
CA GLY A 74 5.80 0.13 30.36
C GLY A 74 5.10 -0.96 31.17
N LEU A 75 4.26 -1.78 30.55
CA LEU A 75 3.54 -2.89 31.21
C LEU A 75 4.19 -4.27 30.96
N GLY A 76 5.33 -4.31 30.27
CA GLY A 76 6.08 -5.53 30.01
C GLY A 76 6.74 -6.10 31.27
N ASN A 77 6.95 -7.42 31.31
CA ASN A 77 7.68 -8.09 32.39
C ASN A 77 8.86 -8.90 31.80
N PRO A 78 10.12 -8.47 31.96
CA PRO A 78 10.58 -7.22 32.59
C PRO A 78 10.19 -5.96 31.81
N GLU A 79 10.19 -4.82 32.48
CA GLU A 79 9.92 -3.51 31.85
C GLU A 79 10.91 -3.27 30.70
N GLY A 80 10.39 -2.84 29.54
CA GLY A 80 11.22 -2.64 28.35
C GLY A 80 11.61 -3.91 27.59
N ASN A 81 11.02 -5.08 27.89
CA ASN A 81 11.18 -6.32 27.12
C ASN A 81 10.45 -6.28 25.75
N ILE A 82 10.63 -5.21 25.00
CA ILE A 82 10.17 -5.08 23.61
C ILE A 82 11.38 -5.20 22.70
N ASP A 83 11.25 -6.07 21.70
CA ASP A 83 12.15 -6.05 20.56
C ASP A 83 11.87 -4.79 19.71
N MET A 84 12.66 -3.76 19.99
CA MET A 84 12.59 -2.47 19.31
C MET A 84 12.96 -2.61 17.83
N GLY A 85 13.82 -3.57 17.48
CA GLY A 85 14.24 -3.86 16.11
C GLY A 85 13.06 -4.34 15.27
N SER A 86 12.38 -5.40 15.72
CA SER A 86 11.18 -5.89 15.02
C SER A 86 10.03 -4.89 15.04
N THR A 87 9.86 -4.11 16.11
CA THR A 87 8.82 -3.07 16.18
C THR A 87 9.04 -1.97 15.15
N LEU A 88 10.23 -1.37 15.11
CA LEU A 88 10.56 -0.35 14.11
C LEU A 88 10.54 -0.92 12.69
N GLY A 89 11.09 -2.11 12.49
CA GLY A 89 11.05 -2.82 11.21
C GLY A 89 9.63 -3.05 10.71
N SER A 90 8.71 -3.42 11.60
CA SER A 90 7.29 -3.61 11.26
C SER A 90 6.60 -2.30 10.89
N TYR A 91 6.90 -1.18 11.58
CA TYR A 91 6.36 0.13 11.20
C TYR A 91 6.88 0.61 9.86
N PHE A 92 8.19 0.47 9.59
CA PHE A 92 8.73 0.77 8.26
C PHE A 92 8.11 -0.13 7.19
N GLY A 93 7.99 -1.43 7.45
CA GLY A 93 7.30 -2.36 6.57
C GLY A 93 5.86 -1.94 6.28
N LEU A 94 5.12 -1.46 7.30
CA LEU A 94 3.78 -0.93 7.10
C LEU A 94 3.77 0.32 6.23
N LEU A 95 4.71 1.26 6.42
CA LEU A 95 4.78 2.46 5.58
C LEU A 95 5.01 2.11 4.10
N PHE A 96 5.91 1.16 3.82
CA PHE A 96 6.13 0.70 2.46
C PHE A 96 4.93 -0.07 1.89
N LEU A 97 4.26 -0.89 2.71
CA LEU A 97 3.04 -1.58 2.31
C LEU A 97 1.92 -0.59 1.97
N VAL A 98 1.74 0.44 2.80
CA VAL A 98 0.80 1.55 2.57
C VAL A 98 1.10 2.23 1.25
N SER A 99 2.38 2.50 0.95
CA SER A 99 2.77 3.12 -0.31
C SER A 99 2.38 2.28 -1.54
N GLY A 100 2.61 0.96 -1.50
CA GLY A 100 2.22 0.04 -2.56
C GLY A 100 0.70 -0.02 -2.75
N TYR A 101 -0.05 -0.19 -1.66
CA TYR A 101 -1.51 -0.22 -1.70
C TYR A 101 -2.13 1.11 -2.15
N CYS A 102 -1.57 2.25 -1.75
CA CYS A 102 -2.01 3.55 -2.22
C CYS A 102 -1.80 3.67 -3.73
N ALA A 103 -0.64 3.28 -4.25
CA ALA A 103 -0.38 3.32 -5.69
C ALA A 103 -1.34 2.43 -6.48
N ILE A 104 -1.60 1.20 -6.01
CA ILE A 104 -2.58 0.29 -6.60
C ILE A 104 -3.97 0.90 -6.60
N GLY A 105 -4.45 1.41 -5.45
CA GLY A 105 -5.78 1.98 -5.33
C GLY A 105 -5.98 3.26 -6.17
N ILE A 106 -4.95 4.09 -6.28
CA ILE A 106 -4.97 5.25 -7.18
C ILE A 106 -5.08 4.78 -8.64
N PHE A 107 -4.28 3.78 -9.06
CA PHE A 107 -4.36 3.25 -10.41
C PHE A 107 -5.74 2.66 -10.72
N THR A 108 -6.29 1.81 -9.87
CA THR A 108 -7.60 1.17 -10.12
C THR A 108 -8.74 2.18 -10.13
N SER A 109 -8.64 3.28 -9.38
CA SER A 109 -9.59 4.40 -9.46
C SER A 109 -9.62 5.06 -10.85
N THR A 110 -8.57 4.91 -11.67
CA THR A 110 -8.57 5.35 -13.08
C THR A 110 -9.17 4.34 -14.04
N LEU A 111 -9.56 3.14 -13.60
CA LEU A 111 -10.11 2.11 -14.50
C LEU A 111 -11.63 2.18 -14.62
N SER A 112 -12.32 2.75 -13.63
CA SER A 112 -13.77 2.87 -13.61
C SER A 112 -14.22 4.25 -13.14
N ASP A 113 -15.38 4.69 -13.60
CA ASP A 113 -16.14 5.85 -13.12
C ASP A 113 -17.03 5.50 -11.91
N ASN A 114 -17.09 4.24 -11.49
CA ASN A 114 -17.84 3.80 -10.32
C ASN A 114 -16.90 3.52 -9.14
N GLN A 115 -17.06 4.27 -8.04
CA GLN A 115 -16.30 4.11 -6.78
C GLN A 115 -16.29 2.66 -6.27
N ILE A 116 -17.42 1.95 -6.37
CA ILE A 116 -17.55 0.58 -5.86
C ILE A 116 -16.70 -0.37 -6.70
N VAL A 117 -16.71 -0.19 -8.03
CA VAL A 117 -15.91 -1.02 -8.94
C VAL A 117 -14.40 -0.71 -8.76
N ALA A 118 -14.04 0.56 -8.61
CA ALA A 118 -12.68 0.98 -8.28
C ALA A 118 -12.19 0.38 -6.95
N PHE A 119 -13.06 0.38 -5.93
CA PHE A 119 -12.78 -0.22 -4.62
C PHE A 119 -12.56 -1.73 -4.71
N ILE A 120 -13.50 -2.48 -5.30
CA ILE A 120 -13.40 -3.94 -5.39
C ILE A 120 -12.17 -4.36 -6.20
N SER A 121 -11.90 -3.68 -7.31
CA SER A 121 -10.71 -3.95 -8.13
C SER A 121 -9.41 -3.65 -7.37
N ALA A 122 -9.35 -2.56 -6.62
CA ALA A 122 -8.20 -2.25 -5.75
C ALA A 122 -7.97 -3.35 -4.70
N VAL A 123 -9.02 -3.73 -3.96
CA VAL A 123 -8.96 -4.79 -2.95
C VAL A 123 -8.46 -6.10 -3.57
N PHE A 124 -8.99 -6.47 -4.73
CA PHE A 124 -8.60 -7.69 -5.44
C PHE A 124 -7.12 -7.67 -5.85
N VAL A 125 -6.62 -6.56 -6.41
CA VAL A 125 -5.21 -6.44 -6.80
C VAL A 125 -4.30 -6.44 -5.57
N CYS A 126 -4.63 -5.68 -4.52
CA CYS A 126 -3.88 -5.68 -3.26
C CYS A 126 -3.84 -7.09 -2.64
N PHE A 127 -4.96 -7.82 -2.66
CA PHE A 127 -5.04 -9.19 -2.17
C PHE A 127 -4.13 -10.14 -2.95
N ILE A 128 -4.11 -10.05 -4.28
CA ILE A 128 -3.21 -10.88 -5.12
C ILE A 128 -1.74 -10.57 -4.82
N PHE A 129 -1.37 -9.30 -4.76
CA PHE A 129 0.02 -8.91 -4.50
C PHE A 129 0.49 -9.32 -3.09
N TYR A 130 -0.42 -9.33 -2.11
CA TYR A 130 -0.08 -9.73 -0.75
C TYR A 130 -0.11 -11.26 -0.55
N PHE A 131 -1.23 -11.92 -0.84
CA PHE A 131 -1.43 -13.35 -0.56
C PHE A 131 -1.20 -14.27 -1.75
N GLY A 132 -1.43 -13.79 -2.97
CA GLY A 132 -1.48 -14.62 -4.16
C GLY A 132 -0.19 -15.39 -4.39
N PHE A 133 0.95 -14.71 -4.27
CA PHE A 133 2.27 -15.32 -4.47
C PHE A 133 2.64 -16.33 -3.39
N GLU A 134 2.26 -16.08 -2.13
CA GLU A 134 2.49 -17.05 -1.04
C GLU A 134 1.62 -18.30 -1.21
N GLY A 135 0.37 -18.14 -1.69
CA GLY A 135 -0.47 -19.28 -2.04
C GLY A 135 0.16 -20.16 -3.11
N ILE A 136 0.70 -19.54 -4.18
CA ILE A 136 1.33 -20.25 -5.29
C ILE A 136 2.68 -20.86 -4.87
N SER A 137 3.45 -20.19 -4.02
CA SER A 137 4.77 -20.64 -3.56
C SER A 137 4.70 -22.01 -2.87
N SER A 138 3.61 -22.28 -2.15
CA SER A 138 3.37 -23.56 -1.46
C SER A 138 3.25 -24.76 -2.41
N MET A 139 2.87 -24.51 -3.67
CA MET A 139 2.70 -25.52 -4.71
C MET A 139 3.90 -25.61 -5.66
N ALA A 140 4.84 -24.66 -5.58
CA ALA A 140 5.91 -24.46 -6.56
C ALA A 140 7.17 -25.32 -6.34
N GLY A 141 7.21 -26.17 -5.30
CA GLY A 141 8.33 -27.07 -5.00
C GLY A 141 9.67 -26.31 -4.92
N SER A 142 10.63 -26.68 -5.77
CA SER A 142 11.96 -26.07 -5.82
C SER A 142 11.98 -24.57 -6.12
N PHE A 143 10.91 -24.02 -6.72
CA PHE A 143 10.79 -22.59 -7.04
C PHE A 143 10.06 -21.80 -5.96
N SER A 144 9.69 -22.41 -4.82
CA SER A 144 8.90 -21.79 -3.77
C SER A 144 9.43 -20.42 -3.33
N ASN A 145 10.73 -20.32 -3.02
CA ASN A 145 11.34 -19.05 -2.60
C ASN A 145 11.29 -17.96 -3.68
N ALA A 146 11.50 -18.33 -4.95
CA ALA A 146 11.44 -17.37 -6.05
C ALA A 146 10.03 -16.82 -6.23
N VAL A 147 9.02 -17.69 -6.14
CA VAL A 147 7.61 -17.28 -6.22
C VAL A 147 7.21 -16.43 -5.02
N ALA A 148 7.58 -16.84 -3.80
CA ALA A 148 7.28 -16.07 -2.59
C ALA A 148 7.87 -14.66 -2.64
N SER A 149 9.10 -14.52 -3.18
CA SER A 149 9.77 -13.21 -3.33
C SER A 149 9.09 -12.24 -4.30
N LEU A 150 8.07 -12.66 -5.03
CA LEU A 150 7.24 -11.75 -5.85
C LEU A 150 6.11 -11.11 -5.04
N GLY A 151 5.80 -11.63 -3.85
CA GLY A 151 4.71 -11.18 -3.01
C GLY A 151 5.11 -10.15 -1.95
N MET A 152 4.17 -9.26 -1.62
CA MET A 152 4.37 -8.25 -0.56
C MET A 152 4.51 -8.88 0.82
N ASP A 153 3.87 -10.02 1.07
CA ASP A 153 3.92 -10.71 2.36
C ASP A 153 5.35 -11.19 2.70
N TYR A 154 6.10 -11.71 1.71
CA TYR A 154 7.49 -12.14 1.90
C TYR A 154 8.39 -10.97 2.37
N HIS A 155 8.31 -9.85 1.66
CA HIS A 155 9.07 -8.64 1.98
C HIS A 155 8.60 -8.00 3.30
N TYR A 156 7.30 -7.99 3.57
CA TYR A 156 6.75 -7.47 4.83
C TYR A 156 7.18 -8.31 6.04
N LYS A 157 7.17 -9.64 5.94
CA LYS A 157 7.66 -10.55 6.99
C LYS A 157 9.17 -10.40 7.21
N SER A 158 9.94 -10.16 6.15
CA SER A 158 11.37 -9.84 6.25
C SER A 158 11.61 -8.60 7.11
N MET A 159 10.96 -7.48 6.75
CA MET A 159 11.07 -6.21 7.46
C MET A 159 10.52 -6.28 8.89
N SER A 160 9.41 -6.98 9.10
CA SER A 160 8.78 -7.13 10.41
C SER A 160 9.64 -7.90 11.43
N ARG A 161 10.65 -8.65 10.97
CA ARG A 161 11.65 -9.29 11.85
C ARG A 161 12.80 -8.34 12.24
N GLY A 162 12.73 -7.06 11.86
CA GLY A 162 13.77 -6.06 12.13
C GLY A 162 14.90 -6.05 11.11
N VAL A 163 14.78 -6.83 10.02
CA VAL A 163 15.77 -6.89 8.95
C VAL A 163 15.31 -5.98 7.82
N LEU A 164 15.84 -4.74 7.79
CA LEU A 164 15.59 -3.81 6.69
C LEU A 164 16.60 -4.07 5.57
N ASP A 165 16.30 -5.02 4.69
CA ASP A 165 17.10 -5.26 3.49
C ASP A 165 16.75 -4.24 2.39
N THR A 166 17.75 -3.85 1.61
CA THR A 166 17.58 -3.02 0.42
C THR A 166 16.67 -3.70 -0.61
N ARG A 167 16.64 -5.03 -0.64
CA ARG A 167 15.74 -5.81 -1.52
C ARG A 167 14.26 -5.52 -1.24
N ASP A 168 13.89 -5.46 0.04
CA ASP A 168 12.51 -5.22 0.47
C ASP A 168 12.09 -3.79 0.09
N ILE A 169 12.98 -2.82 0.33
CA ILE A 169 12.76 -1.42 -0.02
C ILE A 169 12.61 -1.25 -1.54
N ILE A 170 13.53 -1.82 -2.32
CA ILE A 170 13.48 -1.76 -3.80
C ILE A 170 12.20 -2.39 -4.32
N TYR A 171 11.75 -3.51 -3.75
CA TYR A 171 10.51 -4.16 -4.16
C TYR A 171 9.30 -3.22 -3.98
N PHE A 172 9.08 -2.66 -2.79
CA PHE A 172 7.93 -1.80 -2.54
C PHE A 172 7.98 -0.50 -3.36
N LEU A 173 9.16 0.10 -3.51
CA LEU A 173 9.35 1.26 -4.39
C LEU A 173 9.06 0.91 -5.85
N SER A 174 9.48 -0.27 -6.32
CA SER A 174 9.21 -0.72 -7.68
C SER A 174 7.71 -0.88 -7.92
N VAL A 175 6.99 -1.54 -7.00
CA VAL A 175 5.52 -1.66 -7.10
C VAL A 175 4.86 -0.28 -7.13
N THR A 176 5.27 0.61 -6.22
CA THR A 176 4.73 1.98 -6.14
C THR A 176 4.94 2.74 -7.45
N ILE A 177 6.16 2.76 -7.96
CA ILE A 177 6.53 3.46 -9.20
C ILE A 177 5.80 2.87 -10.41
N VAL A 178 5.69 1.54 -10.51
CA VAL A 178 4.97 0.87 -11.61
C VAL A 178 3.51 1.30 -11.63
N PHE A 179 2.80 1.20 -10.52
CA PHE A 179 1.37 1.54 -10.48
C PHE A 179 1.10 3.05 -10.67
N LEU A 180 1.95 3.94 -10.15
CA LEU A 180 1.85 5.37 -10.44
C LEU A 180 2.14 5.67 -11.91
N SER A 181 3.13 5.01 -12.51
CA SER A 181 3.43 5.14 -13.95
C SER A 181 2.26 4.67 -14.82
N LEU A 182 1.62 3.55 -14.46
CA LEU A 182 0.41 3.05 -15.13
C LEU A 182 -0.76 4.04 -15.00
N THR A 183 -0.90 4.69 -13.84
CA THR A 183 -1.90 5.75 -13.62
C THR A 183 -1.66 6.91 -14.58
N VAL A 184 -0.42 7.40 -14.67
CA VAL A 184 -0.04 8.49 -15.58
C VAL A 184 -0.28 8.12 -17.03
N TYR A 185 0.12 6.91 -17.43
CA TYR A 185 -0.13 6.39 -18.79
C TYR A 185 -1.62 6.38 -19.11
N LYS A 186 -2.45 5.87 -18.21
CA LYS A 186 -3.90 5.81 -18.41
C LYS A 186 -4.53 7.20 -18.53
N LEU A 187 -4.11 8.16 -17.72
CA LEU A 187 -4.62 9.53 -17.77
C LEU A 187 -4.17 10.27 -19.04
N LYS A 188 -2.92 10.09 -19.48
CA LYS A 188 -2.46 10.65 -20.76
C LYS A 188 -3.24 10.11 -21.95
N SER A 189 -3.59 8.83 -21.93
CA SER A 189 -4.46 8.20 -22.94
C SER A 189 -5.89 8.75 -22.95
N LEU A 190 -6.36 9.39 -21.88
CA LEU A 190 -7.68 10.03 -21.83
C LEU A 190 -7.67 11.49 -22.31
N ARG A 191 -6.47 12.09 -22.45
CA ARG A 191 -6.28 13.48 -22.86
C ARG A 191 -6.19 13.65 -24.39
N GLY A 192 -5.87 12.57 -25.11
CA GLY A 192 -5.82 12.54 -26.58
C GLY A 192 -7.09 11.97 -27.14
#